data_AF-A0A1W6CTN4-F1
#
_entry.id   AF-A0A1W6CTN4-F1
#
_cell.length_a   1.000
_cell.length_b   1.000
_cell.length_c   1.000
_cell.angle_alpha   90.00
_cell.angle_beta   90.00
_cell.angle_gamma   90.00
#
_symmetry.space_group_name_H-M   'P 1'
#
loop_
_entity.id
_entity.type
_entity.pdbx_description
1 polymer ?
#
loop_
_entity_poly.entity_id
_entity_poly.type
_entity_poly.pdbx_seq_one_letter_code
_entity_poly.pdbx_strand_id
1 'polypeptide(L)' 'MNSRDVSALEIPIPPFAEQSAIAAVLSDMDKELAALELQREKTRAIKHAMMQELLTGKTRLV' A
#
# COMPACT_ATOMS: atom_id res chain seq x y z
N MET A 1 -4.98 10.20 24.33
CA MET A 1 -6.19 10.70 23.67
C MET A 1 -7.40 10.08 24.36
N ASN A 2 -8.16 10.88 25.09
CA ASN A 2 -9.41 10.49 25.74
C ASN A 2 -10.61 11.04 24.94
N SER A 3 -11.84 10.66 25.30
CA SER A 3 -13.06 11.07 24.57
C SER A 3 -13.23 12.60 24.46
N ARG A 4 -12.84 13.35 25.50
CA ARG A 4 -12.91 14.82 25.48
C ARG A 4 -11.96 15.41 24.44
N ASP A 5 -10.75 14.85 24.33
CA ASP A 5 -9.76 15.29 23.36
C ASP A 5 -10.27 15.16 21.92
N VAL A 6 -11.05 14.11 21.60
CA VAL A 6 -11.62 13.88 20.26
C VAL A 6 -12.81 14.79 19.99
N SER A 7 -13.69 14.98 20.99
CA SER A 7 -14.90 15.81 20.84
C SER A 7 -14.61 17.30 20.67
N ALA A 8 -13.42 17.76 21.09
CA ALA A 8 -13.01 19.15 20.97
C ALA A 8 -12.35 19.49 19.62
N LEU A 9 -12.23 18.52 18.71
CA LEU A 9 -11.63 18.76 17.40
C LEU A 9 -12.59 19.53 16.51
N GLU A 10 -12.17 20.69 16.04
CA GLU A 10 -12.84 21.42 14.97
C GLU A 10 -12.40 20.83 13.62
N ILE A 11 -13.34 20.24 12.90
CA ILE A 11 -13.11 19.67 11.57
C ILE A 11 -14.09 20.24 10.55
N PRO A 12 -13.65 20.49 9.30
CA PRO A 12 -14.57 20.89 8.24
C PRO A 12 -15.52 19.73 7.91
N ILE A 13 -16.81 20.05 7.78
CA ILE A 13 -17.84 19.10 7.38
C ILE A 13 -18.45 19.59 6.05
N PRO A 14 -17.85 19.23 4.90
CA PRO A 14 -18.39 19.62 3.60
C PRO A 14 -19.68 18.85 3.28
N PRO A 15 -20.42 19.20 2.22
CA PRO A 15 -21.60 18.44 1.79
C PRO A 15 -21.27 16.97 1.49
N PHE A 16 -22.24 16.08 1.69
CA PHE A 16 -22.04 14.63 1.54
C PHE A 16 -21.48 14.21 0.17
N ALA A 17 -21.88 14.90 -0.91
CA ALA A 17 -21.38 14.64 -2.25
C ALA A 17 -19.86 14.90 -2.35
N GLU A 18 -19.38 15.97 -1.72
CA GLU A 18 -17.96 16.31 -1.68
C GLU A 18 -17.18 15.35 -0.78
N GLN A 19 -17.72 14.99 0.39
CA GLN A 19 -17.14 13.96 1.25
C GLN A 19 -16.95 12.63 0.49
N SER A 20 -17.97 12.21 -0.26
CA SER A 20 -17.94 10.97 -1.04
C SER A 20 -16.91 11.04 -2.17
N ALA A 21 -16.80 12.18 -2.86
CA ALA A 21 -15.80 12.37 -3.91
C ALA A 21 -14.36 12.32 -3.36
N ILE A 22 -14.11 13.02 -2.25
CA ILE A 22 -12.80 12.99 -1.58
C ILE A 22 -12.47 11.57 -1.11
N ALA A 23 -13.41 10.90 -0.45
CA ALA A 23 -13.22 9.54 0.03
C ALA A 23 -12.94 8.54 -1.10
N ALA A 24 -13.62 8.67 -2.24
CA ALA A 24 -13.40 7.81 -3.41
C ALA A 24 -11.97 7.96 -3.95
N VAL A 25 -11.51 9.20 -4.17
CA VAL A 25 -10.15 9.47 -4.67
C VAL A 25 -9.10 8.91 -3.71
N LEU A 26 -9.24 9.16 -2.40
CA LEU A 26 -8.29 8.63 -1.40
C LEU A 26 -8.31 7.10 -1.36
N SER A 27 -9.49 6.48 -1.41
CA SER A 27 -9.63 5.02 -1.43
C SER A 27 -8.99 4.39 -2.66
N ASP A 28 -9.07 5.05 -3.81
CA ASP A 28 -8.45 4.55 -5.04
C ASP A 28 -6.92 4.66 -4.99
N MET A 29 -6.39 5.73 -4.39
CA MET A 29 -4.95 5.85 -4.11
C MET A 29 -4.46 4.76 -3.15
N ASP A 30 -5.22 4.45 -2.10
CA ASP A 30 -4.87 3.37 -1.16
C ASP A 30 -4.84 2.00 -1.85
N LYS A 31 -5.78 1.73 -2.76
CA LYS A 31 -5.79 0.49 -3.56
C LYS A 31 -4.56 0.41 -4.49
N GLU A 32 -4.20 1.53 -5.11
CA GLU A 32 -3.02 1.61 -5.98
C GLU A 32 -1.73 1.35 -5.18
N LEU A 33 -1.58 1.99 -4.01
CA LEU A 33 -0.45 1.76 -3.11
C LEU A 33 -0.36 0.29 -2.70
N ALA A 34 -1.47 -0.33 -2.29
CA ALA A 34 -1.48 -1.75 -1.92
C ALA A 34 -1.08 -2.66 -3.09
N ALA A 35 -1.53 -2.36 -4.31
CA ALA A 35 -1.15 -3.12 -5.50
C ALA A 35 0.35 -2.99 -5.81
N LEU A 36 0.91 -1.78 -5.69
CA LEU A 36 2.34 -1.52 -5.90
C LEU A 36 3.21 -2.22 -4.84
N GLU A 37 2.79 -2.20 -3.59
CA GLU A 37 3.48 -2.91 -2.50
C GLU A 37 3.49 -4.42 -2.76
N LEU A 38 2.36 -5.00 -3.16
CA LEU A 38 2.28 -6.41 -3.52
C LEU A 38 3.21 -6.76 -4.69
N GLN A 39 3.24 -5.92 -5.74
CA GLN A 39 4.12 -6.12 -6.88
C GLN A 39 5.59 -6.04 -6.50
N ARG A 40 5.95 -5.09 -5.62
CA ARG A 40 7.31 -4.92 -5.09
C ARG A 40 7.75 -6.16 -4.32
N GLU A 41 6.91 -6.68 -3.43
CA GLU A 41 7.22 -7.87 -2.64
C GLU A 41 7.33 -9.12 -3.52
N LYS A 42 6.44 -9.30 -4.52
CA LYS A 42 6.57 -10.37 -5.52
C LYS A 42 7.90 -10.30 -6.27
N THR A 43 8.28 -9.10 -6.70
CA THR A 43 9.54 -8.88 -7.43
C THR A 43 10.76 -9.20 -6.56
N ARG A 44 10.73 -8.81 -5.28
CA ARG A 44 11.78 -9.16 -4.31
C ARG A 44 11.89 -10.66 -4.09
N ALA A 45 10.76 -11.34 -3.92
CA ALA A 45 10.73 -12.80 -3.73
C ALA A 45 11.34 -13.54 -4.93
N ILE A 46 10.99 -13.13 -6.16
CA ILE A 46 11.57 -13.69 -7.39
C ILE A 46 13.07 -13.44 -7.43
N LYS A 47 13.53 -12.21 -7.17
CA LYS A 47 14.96 -11.88 -7.13
C LYS A 47 15.70 -12.78 -6.13
N HIS A 48 15.15 -12.95 -4.93
CA HIS A 48 15.75 -13.81 -3.92
C HIS A 48 15.82 -15.28 -4.36
N ALA A 49 14.73 -15.83 -4.91
CA ALA A 49 14.71 -17.19 -5.43
C ALA A 49 15.73 -17.39 -6.56
N MET A 50 15.83 -16.44 -7.51
CA MET A 50 16.83 -16.49 -8.58
C MET A 50 18.26 -16.46 -8.03
N MET A 51 18.55 -15.61 -7.04
CA MET A 51 19.87 -15.60 -6.41
C MET A 51 20.19 -16.95 -5.75
N GLN A 52 19.21 -17.58 -5.09
CA GLN A 52 19.41 -18.93 -4.52
C GLN A 52 19.73 -19.95 -5.60
N GLU A 53 18.97 -20.00 -6.70
CA GLU A 53 19.20 -20.94 -7.81
C GLU A 53 20.58 -20.77 -8.46
N LEU A 54 21.03 -19.52 -8.62
CA LEU A 54 22.32 -19.20 -9.23
C LEU A 54 23.51 -19.43 -8.28
N LEU A 55 23.42 -18.96 -7.03
CA LEU A 55 24.52 -19.04 -6.06
C LEU A 55 24.72 -20.46 -5.50
N THR A 56 23.66 -21.27 -5.46
CA THR A 56 23.77 -22.68 -5.06
C THR A 56 24.13 -23.60 -6.23
N GLY A 57 24.32 -23.05 -7.44
CA GLY A 57 24.74 -23.80 -8.62
C GLY A 57 23.72 -24.80 -9.14
N LYS A 58 22.45 -24.71 -8.70
CA LYS A 58 21.33 -25.54 -9.19
C LYS A 58 21.03 -25.28 -10.66
N THR A 59 21.19 -24.03 -11.09
CA THR A 59 21.13 -23.65 -12.50
C THR A 59 22.45 -23.01 -12.91
N ARG A 60 23.18 -23.60 -13.87
CA ARG A 60 24.39 -23.00 -14.44
C ARG A 60 24.02 -22.23 -15.71
N LEU A 61 24.45 -20.97 -15.77
CA LEU A 61 24.48 -20.22 -17.02
C LEU A 61 25.66 -20.75 -17.84
N VAL A 62 25.39 -21.26 -19.05
CA VAL A 62 26.40 -21.58 -20.07
C VAL A 62 26.67 -20.37 -20.95
#